data_AF-A0A660Y048-F1
#
_entry.id   AF-A0A660Y048-F1
#
_cell.length_a   1.000
_cell.length_b   1.000
_cell.length_c   1.000
_cell.angle_alpha   90.00
_cell.angle_beta   90.00
_cell.angle_gamma   90.00
#
_symmetry.space_group_name_H-M   'P 1'
#
loop_
_entity.id
_entity.type
_entity.pdbx_description
1 polymer ?
#
loop_
_entity_poly.entity_id
_entity_poly.type
_entity_poly.pdbx_seq_one_letter_code
_entity_poly.pdbx_strand_id
1 'polypeptide(L)' 'MKRLLVLSLALIFTVSVLSAQEKERTGWGWGGVPAINYNADEGFGYGVVGNIYNYAEGGYAPYYWTVQPQIFFTT' A
#
# COMPACT_ATOMS: atom_id res chain seq x y z
N MET A 1 -36.41 10.90 -26.59
CA MET A 1 -36.07 10.00 -25.45
C MET A 1 -34.64 9.47 -25.50
N LYS A 2 -34.16 8.94 -26.63
CA LYS A 2 -32.77 8.41 -26.75
C LYS A 2 -31.67 9.43 -26.42
N ARG A 3 -31.82 10.69 -26.86
CA ARG A 3 -30.87 11.78 -26.57
C ARG A 3 -30.77 12.13 -25.07
N LEU A 4 -31.90 12.09 -24.36
CA LEU A 4 -31.93 12.31 -22.91
C LEU A 4 -31.23 11.18 -22.15
N LEU A 5 -31.41 9.94 -22.63
CA LEU A 5 -30.76 8.75 -22.07
C LEU A 5 -29.23 8.79 -22.22
N VAL A 6 -28.74 9.25 -23.38
CA VAL A 6 -27.30 9.44 -23.63
C VAL A 6 -26.71 10.53 -22.73
N LEU A 7 -27.43 11.65 -22.56
CA LEU A 7 -26.99 12.73 -21.68
C LEU A 7 -26.95 12.30 -20.20
N SER A 8 -27.93 11.53 -19.73
CA SER A 8 -27.92 11.00 -18.37
C SER A 8 -26.76 10.02 -18.14
N LEU A 9 -26.43 9.19 -19.14
CA LEU A 9 -25.33 8.23 -19.02
C LEU A 9 -23.96 8.93 -19.00
N ALA A 10 -23.79 9.97 -19.83
CA ALA A 10 -22.59 10.81 -19.81
C ALA A 10 -22.44 11.57 -18.48
N LEU A 11 -23.54 12.04 -17.91
CA LEU A 11 -23.54 12.72 -16.61
C LEU A 11 -23.14 11.77 -15.48
N ILE A 12 -23.67 10.54 -15.47
CA ILE A 12 -23.29 9.52 -14.48
C ILE A 12 -21.79 9.22 -14.59
N PHE A 13 -21.29 9.03 -15.82
CA PHE A 13 -19.87 8.73 -16.05
C PHE A 13 -18.94 9.85 -15.56
N THR A 14 -19.29 11.12 -15.81
CA THR A 14 -18.50 12.27 -15.34
C THR A 14 -18.49 12.40 -13.82
N VAL A 15 -19.60 12.13 -13.14
CA VAL A 15 -19.67 12.13 -11.67
C VAL A 15 -18.82 10.99 -11.08
N SER A 16 -18.81 9.81 -11.70
CA SER A 16 -17.99 8.68 -11.24
C SER A 16 -16.49 8.98 -11.32
N VAL A 17 -16.03 9.65 -12.38
CA VAL A 17 -14.62 10.04 -12.54
C VAL A 17 -14.21 11.10 -11.51
N LEU A 18 -15.09 12.06 -11.22
CA LEU A 18 -14.81 13.10 -10.23
C LEU A 18 -14.68 12.53 -8.80
N SER A 19 -15.44 11.48 -8.48
CA SER A 19 -15.39 10.79 -7.19
C SER A 19 -14.22 9.78 -7.07
N ALA A 20 -13.48 9.53 -8.16
CA ALA A 20 -12.34 8.60 -8.16
C ALA A 20 -11.03 9.24 -7.70
N GLN A 21 -11.06 10.46 -7.16
CA GLN A 21 -9.88 11.10 -6.60
C GLN A 21 -9.45 10.34 -5.32
N GLU A 22 -8.48 9.44 -5.48
CA GLU A 22 -7.88 8.74 -4.35
C GLU A 22 -7.21 9.76 -3.43
N LYS A 23 -7.51 9.68 -2.13
CA LYS A 23 -6.88 10.55 -1.14
C LYS A 23 -5.38 10.27 -1.14
N GLU A 24 -4.58 11.29 -1.40
CA GLU A 24 -3.13 11.19 -1.32
C GLU A 24 -2.73 10.69 0.09
N ARG A 25 -1.98 9.59 0.13
CA ARG A 25 -1.49 9.01 1.38
C ARG A 25 -0.32 9.87 1.83
N THR A 26 -0.41 10.46 3.03
CA THR A 26 0.61 11.35 3.57
C THR A 26 1.00 10.93 4.99
N GLY A 27 2.18 11.38 5.45
CA GLY A 27 2.64 11.16 6.81
C GLY A 27 3.27 9.77 7.06
N TRP A 28 3.35 9.40 8.34
CA TRP A 28 4.01 8.17 8.79
C TRP A 28 3.09 6.96 8.77
N GLY A 29 3.62 5.82 8.34
CA GLY A 29 2.97 4.52 8.40
C GLY A 29 3.93 3.43 8.85
N TRP A 30 3.37 2.32 9.30
CA TRP A 30 4.13 1.15 9.73
C TRP A 30 3.34 -0.14 9.48
N GLY A 31 4.06 -1.25 9.41
CA GLY A 31 3.49 -2.58 9.29
C GLY A 31 4.48 -3.65 9.73
N GLY A 32 3.98 -4.85 9.97
CA GLY A 32 4.83 -5.99 10.28
C GLY A 32 4.09 -7.30 10.19
N VAL A 33 4.82 -8.36 9.87
CA VAL A 33 4.31 -9.72 9.75
C VAL A 33 5.23 -10.71 10.48
N PRO A 34 4.67 -11.76 11.10
CA PRO A 34 5.48 -12.87 11.57
C PRO A 34 6.14 -13.56 10.38
N ALA A 35 7.34 -14.10 10.61
CA ALA A 35 8.14 -14.80 9.62
C ALA A 35 8.52 -16.19 10.13
N ILE A 36 8.57 -17.15 9.21
CA ILE A 36 9.15 -18.47 9.42
C ILE A 36 10.30 -18.58 8.41
N ASN A 37 11.46 -19.03 8.85
CA ASN A 37 12.63 -19.21 7.99
C ASN A 37 13.23 -20.61 8.15
N TYR A 38 14.05 -20.99 7.17
CA TYR A 38 14.84 -22.21 7.21
C TYR A 38 16.26 -21.91 6.72
N ASN A 39 17.23 -22.39 7.48
CA ASN A 39 18.64 -22.37 7.14
C ASN A 39 19.16 -23.83 7.22
N ALA A 40 19.99 -24.26 6.28
CA ALA A 40 20.53 -25.62 6.28
C ALA A 40 21.41 -25.91 7.51
N ASP A 41 22.10 -24.89 8.02
CA ASP A 41 22.99 -25.02 9.17
C ASP A 41 22.23 -24.89 10.51
N GLU A 42 21.19 -24.07 10.56
CA GLU A 42 20.47 -23.71 11.81
C GLU A 42 19.08 -24.34 11.91
N GLY A 43 18.60 -25.01 10.86
CA GLY A 43 17.26 -25.61 10.81
C GLY A 43 16.14 -24.56 10.66
N PHE A 44 14.99 -24.86 11.26
CA PHE A 44 13.85 -23.95 11.24
C PHE A 44 14.01 -22.84 12.28
N GLY A 45 13.62 -21.62 11.89
CA GLY A 45 13.55 -20.48 12.78
C GLY A 45 12.24 -19.70 12.61
N TYR A 46 12.09 -18.69 13.45
CA TYR A 46 10.95 -17.79 13.45
C TYR A 46 11.42 -16.34 13.65
N GLY A 47 10.59 -15.38 13.26
CA GLY A 47 10.97 -13.99 13.36
C GLY A 47 9.84 -13.02 13.02
N VAL A 48 10.22 -11.77 12.79
CA VAL A 48 9.33 -10.69 12.38
C VAL A 48 10.02 -9.87 11.29
N VAL A 49 9.27 -9.53 10.24
CA VAL A 49 9.63 -8.51 9.26
C VAL A 49 8.75 -7.30 9.52
N GLY A 50 9.37 -6.13 9.68
CA GLY A 50 8.68 -4.86 9.89
C GLY A 50 8.95 -3.86 8.78
N ASN A 51 8.15 -2.80 8.75
CA ASN A 51 8.39 -1.63 7.93
C ASN A 51 7.89 -0.36 8.64
N ILE A 52 8.66 0.71 8.57
CA ILE A 52 8.30 2.06 9.02
C ILE A 52 8.65 3.00 7.87
N TYR A 53 7.71 3.85 7.47
CA TYR A 53 7.88 4.71 6.31
C TYR A 53 7.16 6.05 6.46
N ASN A 54 7.58 7.03 5.67
CA ASN A 54 6.92 8.31 5.55
C ASN A 54 6.55 8.54 4.07
N TYR A 55 5.27 8.66 3.76
CA TYR A 55 4.78 8.84 2.39
C TYR A 55 5.31 10.14 1.77
N ALA A 56 5.77 10.08 0.52
CA ALA A 56 6.17 11.28 -0.21
C ALA A 56 4.94 11.96 -0.81
N GLU A 57 4.94 13.29 -0.78
CA GLU A 57 3.92 14.11 -1.44
C GLU A 57 4.33 14.36 -2.91
N GLY A 58 3.37 14.44 -3.83
CA GLY A 58 3.60 14.93 -5.20
C GLY A 58 3.80 13.87 -6.29
N GLY A 59 3.26 12.66 -6.11
CA GLY A 59 2.88 11.79 -7.24
C GLY A 59 3.96 10.94 -7.92
N TYR A 60 5.24 11.02 -7.52
CA TYR A 60 6.31 10.26 -8.22
C TYR A 60 7.27 9.44 -7.33
N ALA A 61 7.12 9.44 -6.01
CA ALA A 61 7.86 8.55 -5.13
C ALA A 61 6.93 8.03 -4.03
N PRO A 62 6.98 6.73 -3.67
CA PRO A 62 6.05 6.21 -2.68
C PRO A 62 6.36 6.71 -1.25
N TYR A 63 7.64 6.95 -0.92
CA TYR A 63 8.09 7.34 0.43
C TYR A 63 9.28 8.30 0.41
N TYR A 64 9.32 9.30 1.31
CA TYR A 64 10.53 10.10 1.59
C TYR A 64 11.61 9.25 2.29
N TRP A 65 11.17 8.39 3.21
CA TRP A 65 12.03 7.51 3.99
C TRP A 65 11.31 6.18 4.24
N THR A 66 12.06 5.09 4.22
CA THR A 66 11.55 3.76 4.59
C THR A 66 12.65 2.95 5.27
N VAL A 67 12.30 2.25 6.34
CA VAL A 67 13.17 1.34 7.08
C VAL A 67 12.44 0.00 7.22
N GLN A 68 13.11 -1.10 6.88
CA GLN A 68 12.53 -2.45 6.85
C GLN A 68 13.36 -3.40 7.71
N PRO A 69 13.20 -3.39 9.05
CA PRO A 69 13.94 -4.28 9.93
C PRO A 69 13.45 -5.72 9.79
N GLN A 70 14.38 -6.65 9.93
CA GLN A 70 14.11 -8.08 9.99
C GLN A 70 14.89 -8.69 11.14
N ILE A 71 14.21 -9.44 11.99
CA ILE A 71 14.79 -10.08 13.17
C ILE A 71 14.38 -11.55 13.13
N PHE A 72 15.36 -12.44 13.22
CA PHE A 72 15.17 -13.89 13.26
C PHE A 72 15.75 -14.48 14.54
N PHE A 73 15.09 -15.53 14.99
CA PHE A 73 15.48 -16.37 16.10
C PHE A 73 15.54 -17.82 15.61
N THR A 74 16.63 -18.51 15.94
CA THR A 74 16.82 -19.93 15.68
C THR A 74 16.70 -20.70 16.99
N THR A 75 16.44 -22.01 16.92
CA THR A 75 16.44 -22.92 18.08
C THR A 75 17.73 -23.71 18.11
#